data_AF-A0A7I8MW38-F1
#
_entry.id   AF-A0A7I8MW38-F1
#
_cell.length_a   1.000
_cell.length_b   1.000
_cell.length_c   1.000
_cell.angle_alpha   90.00
_cell.angle_beta   90.00
_cell.angle_gamma   90.00
#
_symmetry.space_group_name_H-M   'P 1'
#
loop_
_entity.id
_entity.type
_entity.pdbx_description
1 polymer ?
#
loop_
_entity_poly.entity_id
_entity_poly.type
_entity_poly.pdbx_seq_one_letter_code
_entity_poly.pdbx_strand_id
1 'polypeptide(L)' 'MTESPPVDVTCKCGNVVQIEKERTWCTKCGHVVYVDPKQQRRHKLNIWYLSVMFIGTVFFLVYVYLELIIRYTFIGD' A
#
# COMPACT_ATOMS: atom_id res chain seq x y z
N MET A 1 18.30 16.68 -2.89
CA MET A 1 18.93 15.80 -1.91
C MET A 1 18.51 16.32 -0.55
N THR A 2 17.43 15.80 0.03
CA THR A 2 16.95 16.21 1.36
C THR A 2 17.48 15.22 2.39
N GLU A 3 18.60 15.56 3.01
CA GLU A 3 19.17 14.82 4.13
C GLU A 3 18.44 15.27 5.40
N SER A 4 17.53 14.44 5.91
CA SER A 4 16.84 14.70 7.17
C SER A 4 17.79 14.43 8.33
N PRO A 5 17.82 15.28 9.38
CA PRO A 5 18.66 15.05 10.54
C PRO A 5 18.36 13.68 11.18
N PRO A 6 19.36 12.98 11.73
CA PRO A 6 19.19 11.67 12.32
C PRO A 6 18.15 11.73 13.43
N VAL A 7 17.14 10.84 13.37
CA VAL A 7 16.06 10.77 14.35
C VAL A 7 16.20 9.48 15.14
N ASP A 8 16.21 9.61 16.46
CA ASP A 8 16.10 8.47 17.37
C ASP A 8 14.65 7.96 17.41
N VAL A 9 14.46 6.71 16.99
CA VAL A 9 13.13 6.08 16.99
C VAL A 9 13.16 4.79 17.80
N THR A 10 12.24 4.69 18.75
CA THR A 10 12.09 3.49 19.58
C THR A 10 11.41 2.40 18.77
N CYS A 11 12.12 1.30 18.55
CA CYS A 11 11.56 0.09 17.97
C CYS A 11 10.50 -0.51 18.91
N LYS A 12 9.55 -1.29 18.36
CA LYS A 12 8.55 -2.02 19.14
C LYS A 12 9.14 -2.99 20.17
N CYS A 13 10.38 -3.44 19.95
CA CYS A 13 11.11 -4.28 20.90
C CYS A 13 11.80 -3.48 22.04
N GLY A 14 11.57 -2.17 22.14
CA GLY A 14 12.13 -1.30 23.18
C GLY A 14 13.54 -0.79 22.90
N ASN A 15 14.16 -1.18 21.78
CA ASN A 15 15.48 -0.69 21.39
C ASN A 15 15.38 0.66 20.70
N VAL A 16 16.21 1.63 21.09
CA VAL A 16 16.35 2.91 20.38
C VAL A 16 17.24 2.69 19.16
N VAL A 17 16.75 3.06 17.98
CA VAL A 17 17.47 2.94 16.72
C VAL A 17 17.65 4.35 16.15
N GLN A 18 18.90 4.72 15.93
CA GLN A 18 19.27 5.94 15.20
C GLN A 18 18.95 5.72 13.71
N ILE A 19 18.04 6.53 13.18
CA ILE A 19 17.62 6.42 11.79
C ILE A 19 18.21 7.58 11.00
N GLU A 20 19.22 7.30 10.18
CA GLU A 20 19.85 8.25 9.24
C GLU A 20 19.15 8.30 7.85
N LYS A 21 18.26 7.35 7.54
CA LYS A 21 17.56 7.22 6.24
C LYS A 21 16.04 7.05 6.42
N GLU A 22 15.23 7.01 5.37
CA GLU A 22 13.76 6.83 5.52
C GLU A 22 13.33 5.57 6.32
N ARG A 23 14.16 4.52 6.35
CA ARG A 23 13.92 3.28 7.08
C ARG A 23 15.23 2.61 7.51
N THR A 24 15.25 2.04 8.71
CA THR A 24 16.38 1.24 9.23
C THR A 24 15.86 -0.03 9.88
N TRP A 25 16.66 -1.11 9.81
CA TRP A 25 16.34 -2.37 10.47
C TRP A 25 16.85 -2.35 11.91
N CYS A 26 16.01 -2.76 12.87
CA CYS A 26 16.44 -2.87 14.25
C CYS A 26 17.45 -4.03 14.40
N THR A 27 18.65 -3.72 14.88
CA THR A 27 19.74 -4.68 15.07
C THR A 27 19.42 -5.77 16.11
N LYS A 28 18.50 -5.51 17.04
CA LYS A 28 18.09 -6.49 18.06
C LYS A 28 17.01 -7.46 17.61
N CYS A 29 15.96 -6.96 16.96
CA CYS A 29 14.74 -7.74 16.68
C CYS A 29 14.44 -7.91 15.20
N GLY A 30 15.25 -7.35 14.30
CA GLY A 30 15.10 -7.50 12.85
C GLY A 30 13.85 -6.83 12.27
N HIS A 31 13.08 -6.08 13.06
CA HIS A 31 11.94 -5.33 12.55
C HIS A 31 12.37 -4.03 11.87
N VAL A 32 11.73 -3.71 10.75
CA VAL A 32 11.89 -2.41 10.08
C VAL A 32 11.24 -1.32 10.93
N VAL A 33 12.04 -0.31 11.27
CA VAL A 33 11.62 0.90 11.96
C VAL A 33 11.61 2.04 10.94
N TYR A 34 10.54 2.83 10.96
CA TYR A 34 10.34 3.96 10.06
C TYR A 34 10.48 5.25 10.87
N VAL A 35 11.10 6.29 10.27
CA VAL A 35 11.28 7.62 10.90
C VAL A 35 9.95 8.21 11.33
N ASP A 36 8.94 8.09 10.48
CA ASP A 36 7.65 8.75 10.70
C ASP A 36 6.48 7.75 10.53
N PRO A 37 5.73 7.45 11.61
CA PRO A 37 4.55 6.59 11.52
C PRO A 37 3.46 7.17 10.60
N LYS A 38 3.50 8.48 10.35
CA LYS A 38 2.54 9.19 9.49
C LYS A 38 2.76 8.87 8.01
N GLN A 39 4.01 8.66 7.58
CA GLN A 39 4.33 8.22 6.21
C GLN A 39 3.91 6.76 5.98
N GLN A 40 4.11 5.89 6.97
CA GLN A 40 3.70 4.49 6.88
C GLN A 40 2.19 4.33 6.66
N ARG A 41 1.37 5.18 7.30
CA ARG A 41 -0.09 5.15 7.15
C ARG A 41 -0.55 5.62 5.77
N ARG A 42 0.08 6.66 5.22
CA ARG A 42 -0.22 7.16 3.86
C ARG A 42 0.13 6.12 2.79
N HIS A 43 1.26 5.43 2.95
CA HIS A 43 1.66 4.40 1.98
C HIS A 43 0.70 3.21 1.96
N LYS A 44 0.18 2.79 3.13
CA LYS A 44 -0.86 1.74 3.20
C LYS A 44 -2.17 2.17 2.57
N LEU A 45 -2.62 3.41 2.79
CA LEU A 45 -3.85 3.93 2.20
C LEU A 45 -3.76 4.03 0.67
N ASN A 46 -2.61 4.46 0.13
CA ASN A 46 -2.42 4.56 -1.31
C ASN A 46 -2.45 3.19 -2.00
N ILE A 47 -1.78 2.18 -1.41
CA ILE A 47 -1.82 0.80 -1.91
C ILE A 47 -3.24 0.24 -1.85
N TRP A 48 -3.95 0.47 -0.74
CA TRP A 48 -5.32 -0.02 -0.58
C TRP A 48 -6.27 0.64 -1.59
N TYR A 49 -6.15 1.96 -1.79
CA TYR A 49 -6.92 2.70 -2.80
C TYR A 49 -6.68 2.18 -4.22
N LEU A 50 -5.42 2.00 -4.61
CA LEU A 50 -5.06 1.42 -5.92
C LEU A 50 -5.63 0.01 -6.10
N SER A 51 -5.58 -0.82 -5.04
CA SER A 51 -6.11 -2.18 -5.08
C SER A 51 -7.63 -2.20 -5.27
N VAL A 52 -8.36 -1.38 -4.52
CA VAL A 52 -9.82 -1.26 -4.64
C VAL A 52 -10.21 -0.73 -6.02
N MET A 53 -9.51 0.29 -6.53
CA MET A 53 -9.77 0.84 -7.85
C MET A 53 -9.57 -0.21 -8.95
N PHE A 54 -8.45 -0.95 -8.89
CA PHE A 54 -8.14 -2.01 -9.85
C PHE A 54 -9.19 -3.11 -9.85
N ILE A 55 -9.58 -3.60 -8.66
CA ILE A 55 -10.64 -4.62 -8.52
C ILE A 55 -11.97 -4.08 -9.09
N GLY A 56 -12.34 -2.85 -8.76
CA GLY A 56 -13.56 -2.21 -9.27
C GLY A 56 -13.59 -2.13 -10.80
N THR A 57 -12.47 -1.76 -11.43
CA THR A 57 -12.36 -1.73 -12.90
C THR A 57 -12.53 -3.11 -13.51
N VAL A 58 -11.87 -4.14 -12.97
CA VAL A 58 -11.98 -5.51 -13.49
C VAL A 58 -13.42 -6.02 -13.38
N PHE A 59 -14.06 -5.86 -12.21
CA PHE A 59 -15.47 -6.25 -12.03
C PHE A 59 -16.42 -5.51 -12.97
N PHE A 60 -16.19 -4.21 -13.18
CA PHE A 60 -16.98 -3.42 -14.11
C PHE A 60 -16.86 -3.93 -15.55
N LEU A 61 -15.64 -4.26 -16.00
CA LEU A 61 -15.40 -4.82 -17.33
C LEU A 61 -16.07 -6.19 -17.50
N VAL A 62 -15.98 -7.06 -16.50
CA VAL A 62 -16.65 -8.37 -16.51
C VAL A 62 -18.17 -8.21 -16.55
N TYR A 63 -18.73 -7.27 -15.78
CA TYR A 63 -20.16 -6.98 -15.80
C TYR A 63 -20.63 -6.52 -17.17
N VAL A 64 -19.95 -5.54 -17.78
CA VAL A 64 -20.27 -5.06 -19.14
C VAL A 64 -20.16 -6.19 -20.16
N TYR A 65 -19.13 -7.02 -20.06
CA TYR A 65 -18.95 -8.17 -20.95
C TYR A 65 -20.10 -9.17 -20.87
N LEU A 66 -20.56 -9.50 -19.65
CA LEU A 66 -21.72 -10.37 -19.46
C LEU A 66 -23.00 -9.74 -20.00
N GLU A 67 -23.20 -8.44 -19.79
CA GLU A 67 -24.36 -7.73 -20.31
C GLU A 67 -24.39 -7.73 -21.85
N LEU A 68 -23.23 -7.54 -22.49
CA LEU A 68 -23.09 -7.63 -23.95
C LEU A 68 -23.41 -9.04 -24.48
N ILE A 69 -22.94 -10.09 -23.81
CA ILE A 69 -23.26 -11.48 -24.20
C ILE A 69 -24.76 -11.75 -24.09
N ILE A 70 -25.37 -11.34 -22.98
CA ILE A 70 -26.81 -11.55 -22.74
C ILE A 70 -27.61 -10.84 -23.82
N ARG A 71 -27.30 -9.57 -24.09
CA ARG A 71 -27.98 -8.80 -25.15
C ARG A 71 -27.77 -9.41 -26.53
N TYR A 72 -26.56 -9.85 -26.86
CA TYR A 72 -26.27 -10.47 -28.16
C TYR A 72 -26.99 -11.81 -28.34
N THR A 73 -27.01 -12.65 -27.30
CA THR A 73 -27.70 -13.94 -27.34
C THR A 73 -29.21 -13.75 -27.46
N PHE A 74 -29.79 -12.76 -26.79
CA PHE A 74 -31.23 -12.48 -26.85
C PHE A 74 -31.70 -11.80 -28.14
N ILE A 75 -30.81 -11.15 -28.91
CA ILE A 75 -31.15 -10.51 -30.19
C ILE A 75 -31.07 -11.49 -31.38
N GLY A 76 -30.47 -12.67 -31.17
CA GLY A 76 -30.21 -13.69 -32.20
C GLY A 76 -31.26 -14.79 -32.32
N ASP A 77 -32.25 -14.83 -31.41
CA ASP A 77 -33.49 -15.64 -31.47
C ASP A 77 -34.66 -14.74 -31.91
#